data_AF-A0A0F7GPE7-F1
#
_entry.id   AF-A0A0F7GPE7-F1
#
_cell.length_a   1.000
_cell.length_b   1.000
_cell.length_c   1.000
_cell.angle_alpha   90.00
_cell.angle_beta   90.00
_cell.angle_gamma   90.00
#
_symmetry.space_group_name_H-M   'P 1'
#
loop_
_entity.id
_entity.type
_entity.pdbx_description
1 polymer ?
#
loop_
_entity_poly.entity_id
_entity_poly.type
_entity_poly.pdbx_seq_one_letter_code
_entity_poly.pdbx_strand_id
1 'polypeptide(L)'
;GGNDTTRNSMTGGLLALNKYPEEYRKLCAKPALVESMIPEIIRWQTPVMSMRRTALEDAEIGGKVIRKGEKLVMWYYSGNRDEEVIDNAEDFIIDRARPRQHLSFGFGIHRC
;
A
#
# COMPACT_ATOMS: atom_id res chain seq x y z
N GLY A 1 5.30 14.52 7.35
CA GLY A 1 5.07 13.63 6.20
C GLY A 1 6.22 12.66 6.01
N GLY A 2 7.34 13.13 5.44
CA GLY A 2 8.37 12.25 4.87
C GLY A 2 9.39 11.59 5.81
N ASN A 3 9.43 11.88 7.11
CA ASN A 3 10.37 11.22 8.02
C ASN A 3 9.91 9.79 8.36
N ASP A 4 8.82 9.67 9.11
CA ASP A 4 8.32 8.38 9.61
C ASP A 4 7.94 7.40 8.48
N THR A 5 7.23 7.88 7.46
CA THR A 5 6.74 7.03 6.36
C THR A 5 7.87 6.48 5.49
N THR A 6 8.88 7.29 5.18
CA THR A 6 10.07 6.85 4.44
C THR A 6 10.92 5.91 5.30
N ARG A 7 11.16 6.24 6.58
CA ARG A 7 11.88 5.39 7.52
C ARG A 7 11.25 4.00 7.64
N ASN A 8 9.94 3.94 7.81
CA ASN A 8 9.23 2.67 7.96
C ASN A 8 9.23 1.87 6.64
N SER A 9 9.27 2.54 5.48
CA SER A 9 9.48 1.88 4.18
C SER A 9 10.88 1.26 4.07
N MET A 10 11.92 1.95 4.55
CA MET A 10 13.29 1.41 4.56
C MET A 10 13.37 0.17 5.44
N THR A 11 12.88 0.23 6.67
CA THR A 11 12.85 -0.93 7.59
C THR A 11 11.99 -2.06 7.04
N GLY A 12 10.83 -1.73 6.48
CA GLY A 12 9.90 -2.68 5.87
C GLY A 12 10.49 -3.41 4.66
N GLY A 13 11.26 -2.71 3.82
CA GLY A 13 11.96 -3.32 2.69
C GLY A 13 13.00 -4.34 3.13
N LEU A 14 13.79 -4.03 4.15
CA LEU A 14 14.76 -4.99 4.72
C LEU A 14 14.04 -6.21 5.32
N LEU A 15 12.95 -5.99 6.06
CA LEU A 15 12.13 -7.08 6.61
C LEU A 15 11.56 -7.97 5.51
N ALA A 16 11.00 -7.37 4.45
CA ALA A 16 10.42 -8.08 3.32
C ALA A 16 11.47 -8.93 2.59
N LEU A 17 12.63 -8.36 2.27
CA LEU A 17 13.72 -9.09 1.62
C LEU A 17 14.26 -10.24 2.48
N ASN A 18 14.25 -10.11 3.81
CA ASN A 18 14.60 -11.19 4.73
C ASN A 18 13.53 -12.30 4.77
N LYS A 19 12.24 -11.94 4.72
CA LYS A 19 11.12 -12.89 4.68
C LYS A 19 11.00 -13.60 3.32
N TYR A 20 11.41 -12.94 2.24
CA TYR A 20 11.36 -13.42 0.87
C TYR A 20 12.78 -13.46 0.25
N PRO A 21 13.66 -14.36 0.73
CA PRO A 21 15.07 -14.39 0.31
C PRO A 21 15.26 -14.74 -1.18
N GLU A 22 14.27 -15.39 -1.80
CA GLU A 22 14.22 -15.63 -3.25
C GLU A 22 14.13 -14.32 -4.03
N GLU A 23 13.28 -13.38 -3.58
CA GLU A 23 13.14 -12.07 -4.21
C GLU A 23 14.42 -11.24 -4.03
N TYR A 24 15.10 -11.36 -2.88
CA TYR A 24 16.41 -10.73 -2.70
C TYR A 24 17.47 -11.31 -3.66
N ARG A 25 17.51 -12.63 -3.83
CA ARG A 25 18.39 -13.26 -4.83
C ARG A 25 18.04 -12.82 -6.26
N LYS A 26 16.75 -12.69 -6.57
CA LYS A 26 16.26 -12.15 -7.85
C LYS A 26 16.75 -10.72 -8.08
N LEU A 27 16.69 -9.86 -7.07
CA LEU A 27 17.20 -8.49 -7.13
C LEU A 27 18.72 -8.46 -7.38
N CYS A 28 19.49 -9.28 -6.65
CA CYS A 28 20.94 -9.37 -6.83
C CYS A 28 21.31 -9.81 -8.25
N ALA A 29 20.55 -10.75 -8.83
CA ALA A 29 20.75 -11.21 -10.20
C ALA A 29 20.28 -10.19 -11.27
N LYS A 30 19.28 -9.36 -10.94
CA LYS A 30 18.68 -8.37 -11.85
C LYS A 30 18.47 -7.02 -11.14
N PRO A 31 19.53 -6.20 -10.96
CA PRO A 31 19.45 -4.96 -10.20
C PRO A 31 18.42 -3.94 -10.73
N ALA A 32 18.11 -3.98 -12.04
CA ALA A 32 17.08 -3.14 -12.65
C ALA A 32 15.67 -3.34 -12.04
N LEU A 33 15.42 -4.48 -11.38
CA LEU A 33 14.17 -4.72 -10.66
C LEU A 33 13.95 -3.77 -9.47
N VAL A 34 14.96 -3.00 -9.06
CA VAL A 34 14.81 -1.95 -8.04
C VAL A 34 13.67 -0.99 -8.35
N GLU A 35 13.42 -0.67 -9.62
CA GLU A 35 12.35 0.24 -10.04
C GLU A 35 10.94 -0.30 -9.77
N SER A 36 10.78 -1.63 -9.81
CA SER A 36 9.53 -2.32 -9.52
C SER A 36 9.42 -2.69 -8.03
N MET A 37 10.55 -3.05 -7.42
CA MET A 37 10.67 -3.37 -6.00
C MET A 37 10.27 -2.19 -5.11
N ILE A 38 10.70 -0.96 -5.42
CA ILE A 38 10.43 0.20 -4.56
C ILE A 38 8.91 0.43 -4.38
N PRO A 39 8.09 0.55 -5.45
CA PRO A 39 6.64 0.62 -5.31
C PRO A 39 6.04 -0.61 -4.60
N GLU A 40 6.60 -1.82 -4.82
CA GLU A 40 6.14 -3.02 -4.13
C GLU A 40 6.43 -2.99 -2.61
N ILE A 41 7.60 -2.50 -2.18
CA ILE A 41 7.91 -2.29 -0.75
C ILE A 41 6.88 -1.35 -0.14
N ILE A 42 6.60 -0.24 -0.83
CA ILE A 42 5.65 0.78 -0.35
C ILE A 42 4.23 0.20 -0.26
N ARG A 43 3.80 -0.62 -1.23
CA ARG A 43 2.53 -1.35 -1.19
C ARG A 43 2.51 -2.34 -0.03
N TRP A 44 3.48 -3.25 0.03
CA TRP A 44 3.50 -4.35 1.00
C TRP A 44 3.58 -3.86 2.44
N GLN A 45 4.44 -2.86 2.71
CA GLN A 45 4.61 -2.26 4.03
C GLN A 45 3.44 -1.36 4.43
N THR A 46 2.81 -0.67 3.47
CA THR A 46 1.76 0.34 3.70
C THR A 46 2.06 1.26 4.91
N PRO A 47 3.04 2.18 4.81
CA PRO A 47 3.53 2.95 5.97
C PRO A 47 2.46 3.81 6.68
N VAL A 48 1.40 4.17 5.95
CA VAL A 48 0.20 4.80 6.51
C VAL A 48 -0.95 3.80 6.38
N MET A 49 -1.33 3.17 7.49
CA MET A 49 -2.37 2.12 7.47
C MET A 49 -3.74 2.65 7.06
N SER A 50 -4.06 3.89 7.43
CA SER A 50 -5.35 4.49 7.10
C SER A 50 -5.34 6.01 7.15
N MET A 51 -6.35 6.59 6.48
CA MET A 51 -6.70 8.01 6.60
C MET A 51 -8.20 8.13 6.82
N ARG A 52 -8.59 9.15 7.58
CA ARG A 52 -9.99 9.36 7.96
C ARG A 52 -10.64 10.53 7.21
N ARG A 53 -11.94 10.44 6.96
CA ARG A 53 -12.85 11.45 6.40
C ARG A 53 -14.04 11.67 7.34
N THR A 54 -14.78 12.75 7.13
CA THR A 54 -16.03 13.05 7.84
C THR A 54 -17.10 13.24 6.78
N ALA A 55 -18.22 12.54 6.90
CA ALA A 55 -19.36 12.72 6.00
C ALA A 55 -19.95 14.14 6.16
N LEU A 56 -20.10 14.87 5.06
CA LEU A 56 -20.72 16.21 5.07
C LEU A 56 -22.25 16.15 4.95
N GLU A 57 -22.75 15.02 4.46
CA GLU A 57 -24.16 14.67 4.29
C GLU A 57 -24.33 13.15 4.43
N ASP A 58 -25.59 12.69 4.55
CA ASP A 58 -25.89 11.25 4.53
C ASP A 58 -25.54 10.67 3.15
N ALA A 59 -24.85 9.53 3.11
CA ALA A 59 -24.43 8.88 1.86
C ALA A 59 -24.46 7.36 2.00
N GLU A 60 -24.55 6.64 0.88
CA GLU A 60 -24.49 5.17 0.85
C GLU A 60 -23.16 4.68 0.27
N ILE A 61 -22.47 3.78 0.99
CA ILE A 61 -21.23 3.15 0.55
C ILE A 61 -21.32 1.65 0.86
N GLY A 62 -21.10 0.79 -0.13
CA GLY A 62 -21.10 -0.66 0.07
C GLY A 62 -22.42 -1.21 0.66
N GLY A 63 -23.57 -0.63 0.27
CA GLY A 63 -24.88 -1.00 0.81
C GLY A 63 -25.14 -0.55 2.25
N LYS A 64 -24.33 0.37 2.80
CA LYS A 64 -24.46 0.90 4.16
C LYS A 64 -24.65 2.42 4.11
N VAL A 65 -25.62 2.91 4.87
CA VAL A 65 -25.85 4.34 5.06
C VAL A 65 -24.86 4.87 6.10
N ILE A 66 -24.08 5.86 5.68
CA ILE A 66 -23.19 6.65 6.53
C ILE A 66 -23.87 8.00 6.78
N ARG A 67 -24.07 8.36 8.03
CA ARG A 67 -24.77 9.59 8.42
C ARG A 67 -23.84 10.80 8.39
N LYS A 68 -24.40 11.97 8.13
CA LYS A 68 -23.72 13.26 8.25
C LYS A 68 -23.00 13.36 9.59
N GLY A 69 -21.73 13.75 9.54
CA GLY A 69 -20.85 13.89 10.71
C GLY A 69 -20.13 12.60 11.13
N GLU A 70 -20.52 11.43 10.61
CA GLU A 70 -19.80 10.19 10.91
C GLU A 70 -18.39 10.20 10.33
N LYS A 71 -17.50 9.50 11.03
CA LYS A 71 -16.10 9.32 10.63
C LYS A 71 -16.01 8.08 9.76
N LEU A 72 -15.42 8.22 8.58
CA LEU A 72 -15.09 7.10 7.71
C LEU A 72 -13.58 6.90 7.71
N VAL A 73 -13.12 5.66 7.83
CA VAL A 73 -11.70 5.34 7.78
C VAL A 73 -11.44 4.53 6.51
N MET A 74 -10.56 5.04 5.67
CA MET A 74 -10.05 4.34 4.49
C MET A 74 -8.84 3.53 4.92
N TRP A 75 -9.01 2.21 5.07
CA TRP A 75 -7.95 1.29 5.45
C TRP A 75 -7.08 0.93 4.24
N TYR A 76 -6.10 1.78 3.91
CA TYR A 76 -5.14 1.52 2.84
C TYR A 76 -4.43 0.17 3.00
N TYR A 77 -4.15 -0.24 4.25
CA TYR A 77 -3.58 -1.57 4.52
C TYR A 77 -4.47 -2.68 3.95
N SER A 78 -5.79 -2.63 4.21
CA SER A 78 -6.75 -3.59 3.65
C SER A 78 -6.78 -3.52 2.13
N GLY A 79 -6.87 -2.33 1.54
CA GLY A 79 -6.97 -2.18 0.09
C GLY A 79 -5.71 -2.61 -0.67
N ASN A 80 -4.53 -2.46 -0.07
CA ASN A 80 -3.28 -2.98 -0.65
C ASN A 80 -3.15 -4.51 -0.58
N ARG A 81 -4.07 -5.17 0.14
CA ARG A 81 -4.18 -6.63 0.29
C ARG A 81 -5.46 -7.20 -0.35
N ASP A 82 -6.15 -6.39 -1.14
CA ASP A 82 -7.38 -6.78 -1.82
C ASP A 82 -7.07 -7.62 -3.07
N GLU A 83 -7.40 -8.92 -3.00
CA GLU A 83 -7.16 -9.89 -4.08
C GLU A 83 -8.09 -9.70 -5.28
N GLU A 84 -9.17 -8.92 -5.17
CA GLU A 84 -9.99 -8.56 -6.34
C GLU A 84 -9.24 -7.64 -7.32
N VAL A 85 -8.17 -6.98 -6.85
CA VAL A 85 -7.41 -5.99 -7.62
C VAL A 85 -5.93 -6.37 -7.76
N ILE A 86 -5.36 -7.04 -6.74
CA ILE A 86 -3.93 -7.33 -6.64
C ILE A 86 -3.74 -8.83 -6.41
N ASP A 87 -3.38 -9.57 -7.44
CA ASP A 87 -3.15 -11.03 -7.32
C ASP A 87 -2.04 -11.36 -6.31
N ASN A 88 -2.24 -12.37 -5.45
CA ASN A 88 -1.32 -12.73 -4.37
C ASN A 88 -0.94 -11.49 -3.53
N ALA A 89 -1.95 -10.76 -3.04
CA ALA A 89 -1.77 -9.44 -2.44
C ALA A 89 -0.93 -9.47 -1.15
N GLU A 90 -0.97 -10.58 -0.42
CA GLU A 90 -0.18 -10.78 0.81
C GLU A 90 1.33 -10.95 0.55
N ASP A 91 1.68 -11.43 -0.64
CA ASP A 91 3.07 -11.72 -0.99
C ASP A 91 3.85 -10.48 -1.44
N PHE A 92 5.14 -10.51 -1.14
CA PHE A 92 6.10 -9.53 -1.63
C PHE A 92 6.71 -10.05 -2.93
N ILE A 93 6.38 -9.42 -4.06
CA ILE A 93 6.79 -9.87 -5.39
C ILE A 93 7.43 -8.69 -6.13
N ILE A 94 8.76 -8.70 -6.28
CA ILE A 94 9.49 -7.50 -6.72
C ILE A 94 9.36 -7.22 -8.22
N ASP A 95 8.91 -8.21 -8.99
CA ASP A 95 8.61 -8.14 -10.41
C ASP A 95 7.10 -8.16 -10.72
N ARG A 96 6.27 -7.76 -9.74
CA ARG A 96 4.83 -7.56 -9.93
C ARG A 96 4.57 -6.64 -11.13
N ALA A 97 3.70 -7.06 -12.05
CA ALA A 97 3.49 -6.36 -13.33
C ALA A 97 3.01 -4.91 -13.21
N ARG A 98 2.23 -4.57 -12.18
CA ARG A 98 1.67 -3.22 -11.94
C ARG A 98 1.99 -2.73 -10.52
N PRO A 99 3.27 -2.58 -10.15
CA PRO A 99 3.68 -2.40 -8.76
C PRO A 99 3.31 -1.01 -8.23
N ARG A 100 2.98 -0.05 -9.11
CA ARG A 100 2.52 1.30 -8.77
C ARG A 100 1.01 1.40 -8.51
N GLN A 101 0.25 0.32 -8.74
CA GLN A 101 -1.18 0.26 -8.43
C GLN A 101 -1.37 -0.08 -6.94
N HIS A 102 -1.19 0.93 -6.08
CA HIS A 102 -1.33 0.79 -4.62
C HIS A 102 -1.87 2.07 -3.98
N LEU A 103 -2.38 1.97 -2.76
CA LEU A 103 -3.01 3.07 -2.02
C LEU A 103 -2.11 3.72 -0.96
N SER A 104 -0.86 3.30 -0.80
CA SER A 104 0.03 3.79 0.27
C SER A 104 0.32 5.30 0.25
N PHE A 105 0.14 5.97 -0.90
CA PHE A 105 0.23 7.43 -1.03
C PHE A 105 -1.13 8.13 -1.05
N GLY A 106 -2.22 7.38 -0.83
CA GLY A 106 -3.59 7.83 -1.08
C GLY A 106 -3.86 8.06 -2.57
N PHE A 107 -4.98 8.75 -2.84
CA PHE A 107 -5.41 9.12 -4.19
C PHE A 107 -6.18 10.45 -4.16
N GLY A 108 -6.26 11.11 -5.31
CA GLY A 108 -6.95 12.40 -5.47
C GLY A 108 -6.13 13.60 -5.01
N ILE A 109 -6.81 14.69 -4.62
CA ILE A 109 -6.21 16.00 -4.35
C ILE A 109 -5.24 16.03 -3.14
N HIS A 110 -5.27 14.99 -2.31
CA HIS A 110 -4.38 14.83 -1.16
C HIS A 110 -3.41 13.67 -1.34
N ARG A 111 -3.21 13.20 -2.58
CA ARG A 111 -2.13 12.27 -2.88
C ARG A 111 -0.81 12.90 -2.44
N CYS A 112 0.00 12.11 -1.73
CA CYS A 112 1.32 12.52 -1.25
C CYS A 112 2.21 13.00 -2.41
#